data_AF-A0A3N5Y3C4-F1
#
_entry.id   AF-A0A3N5Y3C4-F1
#
_cell.length_a   1.000
_cell.length_b   1.000
_cell.length_c   1.000
_cell.angle_alpha   90.00
_cell.angle_beta   90.00
_cell.angle_gamma   90.00
#
_symmetry.space_group_name_H-M   'P 1'
#
loop_
_entity.id
_entity.type
_entity.pdbx_description
1 polymer ?
#
loop_
_entity_poly.entity_id
_entity_poly.type
_entity_poly.pdbx_seq_one_letter_code
_entity_poly.pdbx_strand_id
1 'polypeptide(L)'
;MVKVYYIGDWAVQLGPVYAETSFNHAPKGLDLINYGKWLVAAVESSGRYEIASVPTWEFYNMPPGEYEKVLDEYDIIVFSDVEAKNFQL
;
A
#
# COMPACT_ATOMS: atom_id res chain seq x y z
N MET A 1 -6.09 -15.28 -16.26
CA MET A 1 -6.01 -13.83 -15.99
C MET A 1 -4.72 -13.64 -15.23
N VAL A 2 -3.85 -12.72 -15.66
CA VAL A 2 -2.53 -12.54 -15.03
C VAL A 2 -2.73 -11.84 -13.69
N LYS A 3 -2.24 -12.44 -12.60
CA LYS A 3 -2.36 -11.90 -11.25
C LYS A 3 -1.20 -10.97 -10.94
N VAL A 4 -1.51 -9.75 -10.52
CA VAL A 4 -0.51 -8.74 -10.17
C VAL A 4 -0.66 -8.36 -8.70
N TYR A 5 0.44 -8.43 -7.95
CA TYR A 5 0.51 -7.93 -6.58
C TYR A 5 1.16 -6.55 -6.60
N TYR A 6 0.36 -5.50 -6.43
CA TYR A 6 0.78 -4.11 -6.54
C TYR A 6 0.94 -3.48 -5.16
N ILE A 7 2.18 -3.26 -4.75
CA ILE A 7 2.52 -2.72 -3.43
C ILE A 7 2.87 -1.25 -3.57
N GLY A 8 2.16 -0.41 -2.82
CA GLY A 8 2.47 1.01 -2.66
C GLY A 8 1.50 1.97 -3.35
N ASP A 9 1.91 3.22 -3.50
CA ASP A 9 1.04 4.37 -3.84
C ASP A 9 -0.11 4.63 -2.85
N TRP A 10 0.07 4.20 -1.60
CA TRP A 10 -0.84 4.50 -0.51
C TRP A 10 -0.24 5.53 0.44
N ALA A 11 -1.06 6.47 0.87
CA ALA A 11 -0.69 7.48 1.86
C ALA A 11 -1.70 7.54 2.99
N VAL A 12 -1.18 7.74 4.21
CA VAL A 12 -1.97 8.17 5.37
C VAL A 12 -1.76 9.67 5.50
N GLN A 13 -2.83 10.44 5.34
CA GLN A 13 -2.80 11.87 5.56
C GLN A 13 -3.44 12.19 6.91
N LEU A 14 -2.66 12.82 7.78
CA LEU A 14 -3.16 13.39 9.02
C LEU A 14 -3.38 14.89 8.80
N GLY A 15 -4.51 15.41 9.26
CA GLY A 15 -4.76 16.84 9.20
C GLY A 15 -4.00 17.61 10.29
N PRO A 16 -4.38 18.88 10.54
CA PRO A 16 -3.68 19.73 11.49
C PRO A 16 -3.63 19.11 12.89
N VAL A 17 -2.52 19.32 13.59
CA VAL A 17 -2.39 18.96 15.00
C VAL A 17 -3.06 20.04 15.85
N TYR A 18 -4.08 19.65 16.61
CA TYR A 18 -4.69 20.48 17.64
C TYR A 18 -3.91 20.30 18.95
N ALA A 19 -3.38 21.39 19.49
CA ALA A 19 -2.65 21.40 20.74
C ALA A 19 -3.44 22.18 21.80
N GLU A 20 -3.95 21.47 22.82
CA GLU A 20 -4.73 22.07 23.90
C GLU A 20 -3.83 22.46 25.08
N THR A 21 -2.84 21.62 25.38
CA THR A 21 -1.81 21.86 26.39
C THR A 21 -0.48 21.25 25.94
N SER A 22 0.62 21.52 26.64
CA SER A 22 1.93 20.92 26.37
C SER A 22 1.95 19.38 26.39
N PHE A 23 0.95 18.75 26.98
CA PHE A 23 0.83 17.29 27.07
C PHE A 23 -0.37 16.72 26.28
N ASN A 24 -1.26 17.57 25.74
CA ASN A 24 -2.45 17.11 25.03
C ASN A 24 -2.45 17.62 23.59
N HIS A 25 -1.94 16.78 22.68
CA HIS A 25 -1.96 17.00 21.25
C HIS A 25 -2.75 15.89 20.56
N ALA A 26 -3.54 16.25 19.56
CA ALA A 26 -4.25 15.28 18.74
C ALA A 26 -4.23 15.71 17.27
N PRO A 27 -3.87 14.82 16.31
CA PRO A 27 -4.13 15.06 14.90
C PRO A 27 -5.65 15.14 14.68
N LYS A 28 -6.10 16.09 13.86
CA LYS A 28 -7.50 16.23 13.47
C LYS A 28 -7.65 15.81 12.01
N GLY A 29 -8.53 14.84 11.77
CA GLY A 29 -8.72 14.26 10.44
C GLY A 29 -7.72 13.14 10.17
N LEU A 30 -8.20 12.13 9.46
CA LEU A 30 -7.45 10.97 9.01
C LEU A 30 -8.02 10.57 7.66
N ASP A 31 -7.19 10.66 6.63
CA ASP A 31 -7.55 10.21 5.29
C ASP A 31 -6.59 9.10 4.86
N LEU A 32 -7.15 8.07 4.22
CA LEU A 32 -6.40 7.05 3.51
C LEU A 32 -6.54 7.33 2.02
N ILE A 33 -5.41 7.56 1.37
CA ILE A 33 -5.37 7.95 -0.04
C ILE A 33 -4.67 6.84 -0.82
N ASN A 34 -5.35 6.31 -1.83
CA ASN A 34 -4.78 5.40 -2.82
C ASN A 34 -4.59 6.18 -4.13
N TYR A 35 -3.34 6.52 -4.44
CA TYR A 35 -2.97 7.17 -5.70
C TYR A 35 -2.95 6.19 -6.88
N GLY A 36 -2.61 4.92 -6.63
CA GLY A 36 -2.52 3.86 -7.64
C GLY A 36 -3.86 3.45 -8.27
N LYS A 37 -5.01 3.78 -7.64
CA LYS A 37 -6.34 3.35 -8.08
C LYS A 37 -6.65 3.63 -9.56
N TRP A 38 -6.14 4.73 -10.11
CA TRP A 38 -6.38 5.09 -11.51
C TRP A 38 -5.56 4.23 -12.47
N LEU A 39 -4.30 3.94 -12.11
CA LEU A 39 -3.45 3.04 -12.87
C LEU A 39 -4.02 1.61 -12.82
N VAL A 40 -4.43 1.14 -11.64
CA VAL A 40 -5.07 -0.16 -11.46
C VAL A 40 -6.29 -0.29 -12.36
N ALA A 41 -7.22 0.67 -12.28
CA ALA A 41 -8.43 0.66 -13.11
C ALA A 41 -8.11 0.67 -14.62
N ALA A 42 -7.10 1.43 -15.05
CA ALA A 42 -6.69 1.46 -16.45
C ALA A 42 -6.13 0.11 -16.92
N VAL A 43 -5.29 -0.54 -16.10
CA VAL A 43 -4.70 -1.85 -16.45
C VAL A 43 -5.76 -2.95 -16.45
N GLU A 44 -6.63 -2.99 -15.44
CA GLU A 44 -7.72 -3.97 -15.34
C GLU A 44 -8.77 -3.81 -16.45
N SER A 45 -8.98 -2.58 -16.98
CA SER A 45 -9.88 -2.34 -18.11
C SER A 45 -9.53 -3.13 -19.39
N SER A 46 -8.28 -3.62 -19.48
CA SER A 46 -7.86 -4.49 -20.58
C SER A 46 -8.43 -5.92 -20.50
N GLY A 47 -9.02 -6.32 -19.38
CA GLY A 47 -9.56 -7.67 -19.12
C GLY A 47 -8.50 -8.78 -19.04
N ARG A 48 -7.22 -8.42 -19.06
CA ARG A 48 -6.09 -9.39 -19.05
C ARG A 48 -5.49 -9.60 -17.66
N TYR A 49 -5.64 -8.62 -16.79
CA TYR A 49 -4.99 -8.56 -15.48
C TYR A 49 -6.02 -8.48 -14.36
N GLU A 50 -5.69 -9.09 -13.23
CA GLU A 50 -6.36 -8.96 -11.94
C GLU A 50 -5.34 -8.42 -10.95
N ILE A 51 -5.61 -7.28 -10.31
CA ILE A 51 -4.61 -6.57 -9.51
C ILE A 51 -5.04 -6.48 -8.05
N ALA A 52 -4.22 -7.03 -7.17
CA ALA A 52 -4.30 -6.77 -5.74
C ALA A 52 -3.54 -5.47 -5.41
N SER A 53 -4.26 -4.40 -5.10
CA SER A 53 -3.67 -3.12 -4.66
C SER A 53 -3.45 -3.12 -3.15
N VAL A 54 -2.20 -3.15 -2.71
CA VAL A 54 -1.80 -3.37 -1.32
C VAL A 54 -1.07 -2.16 -0.76
N PRO A 55 -1.49 -1.61 0.40
CA PRO A 55 -0.76 -0.55 1.05
C PRO A 55 0.57 -1.04 1.61
N THR A 56 1.58 -0.16 1.58
CA THR A 56 2.93 -0.50 2.03
C THR A 56 2.99 -1.01 3.46
N TRP A 57 2.15 -0.49 4.36
CA TRP A 57 2.10 -0.93 5.75
C TRP A 57 1.59 -2.38 5.91
N GLU A 58 0.77 -2.90 4.99
CA GLU A 58 0.39 -4.32 5.01
C GLU A 58 1.59 -5.19 4.63
N PHE A 59 2.33 -4.80 3.59
CA PHE A 59 3.56 -5.49 3.18
C PHE A 59 4.62 -5.49 4.29
N TYR A 60 4.87 -4.34 4.93
CA TYR A 60 5.88 -4.23 5.99
C TYR A 60 5.54 -5.03 7.26
N ASN A 61 4.26 -5.32 7.50
CA ASN A 61 3.80 -6.07 8.68
C ASN A 61 3.48 -7.53 8.37
N MET A 62 3.88 -8.04 7.20
CA MET A 62 3.69 -9.45 6.87
C MET A 62 4.41 -10.35 7.89
N PRO A 63 3.71 -11.36 8.44
CA PRO A 63 4.35 -12.42 9.20
C PRO A 63 5.39 -13.17 8.35
N PRO A 64 6.41 -13.78 8.99
CA PRO A 64 7.35 -14.64 8.29
C PRO A 64 6.64 -15.74 7.48
N GLY A 65 7.03 -15.93 6.22
CA GLY A 65 6.42 -16.94 5.34
C GLY A 65 5.22 -16.47 4.52
N GLU A 66 4.63 -15.29 4.80
CA GLU A 66 3.50 -14.80 4.02
C GLU A 66 3.92 -14.22 2.66
N TYR A 67 5.10 -13.60 2.57
CA TYR A 67 5.57 -13.06 1.30
C TYR A 67 5.89 -14.18 0.30
N GLU A 68 6.41 -15.31 0.76
CA GLU A 68 6.65 -16.49 -0.07
C GLU A 68 5.35 -17.03 -0.68
N LYS A 69 4.24 -16.99 0.04
CA LYS A 69 2.92 -17.35 -0.52
C LYS A 69 2.47 -16.38 -1.60
N VAL A 70 2.75 -15.08 -1.45
CA VAL A 70 2.49 -14.07 -2.49
C VAL A 70 3.33 -14.37 -3.73
N LEU A 71 4.60 -14.72 -3.56
CA LEU A 71 5.48 -15.10 -4.66
C LEU A 71 5.01 -16.37 -5.40
N ASP A 72 4.41 -17.33 -4.68
CA ASP A 72 3.83 -18.54 -5.27
C ASP A 72 2.49 -18.29 -5.99
N GLU A 73 1.69 -17.33 -5.53
CA GLU A 73 0.34 -17.07 -6.05
C GLU A 73 0.30 -16.08 -7.22
N TYR A 74 1.17 -15.08 -7.24
CA TYR A 74 1.09 -13.96 -8.18
C TYR A 74 2.15 -14.05 -9.29
N ASP A 75 1.74 -13.73 -10.52
CA ASP A 75 2.63 -13.78 -11.69
C ASP A 75 3.60 -12.58 -11.74
N ILE A 76 3.17 -11.44 -11.20
CA ILE A 76 3.91 -10.16 -11.27
C ILE A 76 3.83 -9.46 -9.91
N ILE A 77 4.97 -9.01 -9.41
CA ILE A 77 5.06 -8.13 -8.24
C ILE A 77 5.48 -6.73 -8.70
N VAL A 78 4.73 -5.71 -8.28
CA VAL A 78 5.06 -4.31 -8.54
C VAL A 78 5.29 -3.60 -7.22
N PHE A 79 6.40 -2.88 -7.12
CA PHE A 79 6.69 -1.96 -6.04
C PHE A 79 6.66 -0.54 -6.60
N SER A 80 5.71 0.29 -6.16
CA SER A 80 5.58 1.69 -6.56
C SER A 80 5.61 2.60 -5.34
N ASP A 81 6.52 3.58 -5.36
CA ASP A 81 6.72 4.52 -4.24
C ASP A 81 6.89 3.83 -2.88
N VAL A 82 7.68 2.75 -2.88
CA VAL A 82 8.01 1.96 -1.68
C VAL A 82 9.45 2.25 -1.26
N GLU A 83 9.63 2.54 0.02
CA GLU A 83 10.94 2.88 0.58
C GLU A 83 11.81 1.63 0.73
N ALA A 84 12.92 1.59 -0.02
CA ALA A 84 13.84 0.44 -0.05
C ALA A 84 14.39 0.03 1.33
N LYS A 85 14.55 1.00 2.25
CA LYS A 85 15.04 0.74 3.63
C LYS A 85 14.12 -0.15 4.47
N ASN A 86 12.85 -0.29 4.08
CA ASN A 86 11.85 -1.06 4.82
C ASN A 86 11.73 -2.50 4.31
N PHE A 87 12.51 -2.88 3.29
CA PHE A 87 12.65 -4.27 2.89
C PHE A 87 13.58 -4.95 3.90
N GLN A 88 13.04 -5.86 4.71
CA GLN A 88 13.82 -6.70 5.63
C GLN A 88 14.52 -7.85 4.86
N LEU A 89 15.26 -7.50 3.80
CA LEU A 89 16.06 -8.45 3.01
C LEU A 89 17.32 -8.88 3.75
#